data_AF-A0A2P5FL99-F1
#
_entry.id   AF-A0A2P5FL99-F1
#
_cell.length_a   1.000
_cell.length_b   1.000
_cell.length_c   1.000
_cell.angle_alpha   90.00
_cell.angle_beta   90.00
_cell.angle_gamma   90.00
#
_symmetry.space_group_name_H-M   'P 1'
#
loop_
_entity.id
_entity.type
_entity.pdbx_description
1 polymer ?
#
loop_
_entity_poly.entity_id
_entity_poly.type
_entity_poly.pdbx_seq_one_letter_code
_entity_poly.pdbx_strand_id
1 'polypeptide(L)'
;MSDDTTTPETTTATAVSAVDAAGDDPPATMDSLSKSQLAIQSLSSILPSIPPTLFSSPNPPHSLLHDPDVSAEISSLLRHHSSGTGDNNLCRWLYDAFQSGDPGLQLVVLRFIPVITGTYLSRATLRRPLAGFEAILLALYAHETSSRAGQPVTVNVPDLSHPSLYHESTTPGKYNATSLNLAVVSPSLEPHGTVRSTRRAWIVGVALELYYNKISEMPASSKIEFCEFCGVWAGDHHDQDDDEPDGPSGLGVGNGGESGPSQLGERRSIPLPWELLQPILRILGHCVVSCARNKEVYDAAKAACRSLHGRAMHDINPKAILATESLLRLRNMNSKPNDNADDDNDNDNDNQQLDSSTDDHDEISISSANTLD
;
A
#
# COMPACT_ATOMS: atom_id res chain seq x y z
N MET A 1 69.50 -9.14 -53.86
CA MET A 1 68.79 -10.25 -54.53
C MET A 1 67.32 -9.90 -54.49
N SER A 2 66.62 -10.07 -55.59
CA SER A 2 65.15 -9.98 -55.71
C SER A 2 64.49 -11.16 -54.96
N ASP A 3 63.18 -11.23 -54.70
CA ASP A 3 61.98 -10.46 -55.11
C ASP A 3 61.14 -10.10 -53.83
N ASP A 4 60.25 -9.10 -53.77
CA ASP A 4 58.87 -8.98 -54.33
C ASP A 4 57.91 -10.11 -53.86
N THR A 5 56.60 -9.97 -53.59
CA THR A 5 55.54 -8.91 -53.72
C THR A 5 54.37 -9.31 -52.77
N THR A 6 53.30 -8.60 -52.33
CA THR A 6 52.60 -7.27 -52.46
C THR A 6 51.90 -6.96 -51.10
N THR A 7 51.64 -5.74 -50.60
CA THR A 7 50.54 -4.73 -50.84
C THR A 7 49.07 -5.23 -50.64
N PRO A 8 48.03 -4.36 -50.42
CA PRO A 8 48.01 -2.88 -50.41
C PRO A 8 47.21 -2.13 -49.28
N GLU A 9 47.53 -0.82 -49.17
CA GLU A 9 46.67 0.39 -48.97
C GLU A 9 45.61 0.48 -47.84
N THR A 10 45.38 1.59 -47.12
CA THR A 10 45.68 3.06 -47.23
C THR A 10 44.70 3.94 -48.02
N THR A 11 43.90 4.75 -47.30
CA THR A 11 43.42 6.07 -47.75
C THR A 11 43.20 6.99 -46.54
N THR A 12 43.31 8.32 -46.69
CA THR A 12 43.15 9.29 -45.57
C THR A 12 42.67 10.66 -46.08
N ALA A 13 41.79 11.34 -45.33
CA ALA A 13 41.29 12.72 -45.53
C ALA A 13 40.47 12.94 -46.83
N THR A 14 39.66 13.99 -47.03
CA THR A 14 39.63 15.37 -46.50
C THR A 14 38.19 15.93 -46.48
N ALA A 15 37.92 17.04 -45.76
CA ALA A 15 36.60 17.69 -45.69
C ALA A 15 36.52 19.02 -46.49
N VAL A 16 35.30 19.40 -46.94
CA VAL A 16 34.95 20.74 -47.49
C VAL A 16 33.50 21.09 -47.14
N SER A 17 33.09 22.36 -47.27
CA SER A 17 31.88 22.94 -46.65
C SER A 17 30.70 23.24 -47.59
N ALA A 18 29.51 23.30 -46.95
CA ALA A 18 28.18 23.81 -47.33
C ALA A 18 27.95 24.71 -48.56
N VAL A 19 26.79 24.50 -49.20
CA VAL A 19 25.95 25.52 -49.88
C VAL A 19 24.46 25.14 -49.68
N ASP A 20 23.55 26.12 -49.63
CA ASP A 20 22.10 25.92 -49.51
C ASP A 20 21.45 25.23 -50.73
N ALA A 21 20.37 24.48 -50.49
CA ALA A 21 19.36 24.15 -51.48
C ALA A 21 17.98 24.04 -50.79
N ALA A 22 17.00 24.83 -51.23
CA ALA A 22 15.63 24.74 -50.73
C ALA A 22 14.92 23.52 -51.36
N GLY A 23 14.41 22.62 -50.53
CA GLY A 23 13.64 21.45 -50.93
C GLY A 23 12.44 21.26 -50.01
N ASP A 24 11.29 20.93 -50.60
CA ASP A 24 10.00 20.78 -49.95
C ASP A 24 9.97 19.52 -49.05
N ASP A 25 10.23 19.69 -47.75
CA ASP A 25 10.13 18.61 -46.76
C ASP A 25 8.65 18.36 -46.41
N PRO A 26 8.07 17.17 -46.69
CA PRO A 26 6.71 16.86 -46.29
C PRO A 26 6.62 16.75 -44.76
N PRO A 27 5.46 17.08 -44.14
CA PRO A 27 5.32 17.04 -42.68
C PRO A 27 5.54 15.61 -42.16
N ALA A 28 6.56 15.45 -41.32
CA ALA A 28 6.91 14.20 -40.65
C ALA A 28 5.90 13.85 -39.54
N THR A 29 4.69 13.48 -39.95
CA THR A 29 3.59 13.00 -39.11
C THR A 29 3.14 11.64 -39.63
N MET A 30 2.99 10.66 -38.72
CA MET A 30 2.94 9.20 -38.98
C MET A 30 4.32 8.61 -39.34
N ASP A 31 4.84 7.55 -38.69
CA ASP A 31 4.36 6.83 -37.51
C ASP A 31 5.52 6.40 -36.59
N SER A 32 5.45 6.75 -35.31
CA SER A 32 6.16 6.04 -34.24
C SER A 32 5.33 6.07 -32.95
N LEU A 33 4.29 5.24 -32.90
CA LEU A 33 3.51 5.03 -31.68
C LEU A 33 4.44 4.62 -30.53
N SER A 34 4.32 5.29 -29.39
CA SER A 34 5.15 4.99 -28.23
C SER A 34 4.86 3.58 -27.71
N LYS A 35 5.83 2.98 -27.00
CA LYS A 35 5.64 1.65 -26.38
C LYS A 35 4.38 1.59 -25.50
N SER A 36 4.06 2.68 -24.81
CA SER A 36 2.87 2.80 -23.97
C SER A 36 1.57 2.92 -24.77
N GLN A 37 1.57 3.59 -25.93
CA GLN A 37 0.42 3.59 -26.85
C GLN A 37 0.16 2.20 -27.44
N LEU A 38 1.20 1.50 -27.90
CA LEU A 38 1.09 0.12 -28.42
C LEU A 38 0.63 -0.87 -27.34
N ALA A 39 1.09 -0.72 -26.09
CA ALA A 39 0.59 -1.52 -24.98
C ALA A 39 -0.91 -1.25 -24.72
N ILE A 40 -1.36 0.00 -24.71
CA ILE A 40 -2.77 0.33 -24.45
C ILE A 40 -3.68 -0.05 -25.63
N GLN A 41 -3.16 -0.06 -26.87
CA GLN A 41 -3.85 -0.63 -28.03
C GLN A 41 -3.99 -2.16 -27.94
N SER A 42 -3.01 -2.89 -27.39
CA SER A 42 -3.19 -4.34 -27.17
C SER A 42 -4.17 -4.64 -26.03
N LEU A 43 -4.28 -3.77 -25.02
CA LEU A 43 -5.28 -3.88 -23.95
C LEU A 43 -6.72 -3.81 -24.48
N SER A 44 -6.99 -3.04 -25.56
CA SER A 44 -8.33 -2.96 -26.17
C SER A 44 -8.75 -4.20 -26.96
N SER A 45 -7.89 -5.22 -27.04
CA SER A 45 -8.28 -6.57 -27.49
C SER A 45 -8.70 -7.50 -26.33
N ILE A 46 -8.52 -7.04 -25.09
CA ILE A 46 -8.74 -7.81 -23.85
C ILE A 46 -9.95 -7.27 -23.07
N LEU A 47 -10.12 -5.94 -23.05
CA LEU A 47 -11.23 -5.27 -22.36
C LEU A 47 -12.43 -5.03 -23.29
N PRO A 48 -13.67 -5.37 -22.87
CA PRO A 48 -14.90 -5.06 -23.59
C PRO A 48 -15.12 -3.58 -23.92
N SER A 49 -14.67 -2.65 -23.07
CA SER A 49 -14.96 -1.21 -23.23
C SER A 49 -13.80 -0.33 -22.73
N ILE A 50 -13.01 0.21 -23.66
CA ILE A 50 -11.97 1.22 -23.35
C ILE A 50 -12.44 2.61 -23.80
N PRO A 51 -12.47 3.63 -22.91
CA PRO A 51 -12.81 5.00 -23.28
C PRO A 51 -11.87 5.57 -24.37
N PRO A 52 -12.41 6.19 -25.45
CA PRO A 52 -11.59 6.73 -26.54
C PRO A 52 -10.65 7.86 -26.09
N THR A 53 -10.98 8.52 -24.97
CA THR A 53 -10.16 9.53 -24.30
C THR A 53 -8.78 9.03 -23.90
N LEU A 54 -8.61 7.73 -23.63
CA LEU A 54 -7.31 7.15 -23.27
C LEU A 54 -6.32 7.17 -24.44
N PHE A 55 -6.78 7.05 -25.68
CA PHE A 55 -5.93 7.10 -26.88
C PHE A 55 -5.54 8.54 -27.28
N SER A 56 -6.38 9.51 -26.93
CA SER A 56 -6.15 10.94 -27.17
C SER A 56 -5.32 11.64 -26.08
N SER A 57 -4.95 10.92 -25.01
CA SER A 57 -4.19 11.47 -23.89
C SER A 57 -2.69 11.62 -24.23
N PRO A 58 -2.03 12.73 -23.84
CA PRO A 58 -0.58 12.88 -24.01
C PRO A 58 0.25 11.96 -23.08
N ASN A 59 -0.36 11.41 -22.02
CA ASN A 59 0.26 10.46 -21.10
C ASN A 59 -0.69 9.28 -20.82
N PRO A 60 -0.85 8.35 -21.78
CA PRO A 60 -1.94 7.37 -21.70
C PRO A 60 -1.85 6.37 -20.52
N PRO A 61 -0.66 5.96 -19.99
CA PRO A 61 -0.61 5.18 -18.74
C PRO A 61 -1.11 5.94 -17.51
N HIS A 62 -0.87 7.26 -17.43
CA HIS A 62 -1.36 8.08 -16.32
C HIS A 62 -2.88 8.20 -16.35
N SER A 63 -3.48 8.35 -17.54
CA SER A 63 -4.93 8.32 -17.67
C SER A 63 -5.50 6.95 -17.28
N LEU A 64 -4.88 5.84 -17.72
CA LEU A 64 -5.27 4.47 -17.35
C LEU A 64 -5.13 4.18 -15.84
N LEU A 65 -4.16 4.79 -15.15
CA LEU A 65 -3.96 4.64 -13.70
C LEU A 65 -5.11 5.23 -12.87
N HIS A 66 -5.71 6.32 -13.35
CA HIS A 66 -6.73 7.09 -12.63
C HIS A 66 -8.17 6.88 -13.14
N ASP A 67 -8.35 6.15 -14.24
CA ASP A 67 -9.67 5.77 -14.75
C ASP A 67 -10.36 4.78 -13.79
N PRO A 68 -11.51 5.14 -13.18
CA PRO A 68 -12.16 4.29 -12.19
C PRO A 68 -12.86 3.09 -12.82
N ASP A 69 -13.43 3.26 -14.02
CA ASP A 69 -14.27 2.25 -14.67
C ASP A 69 -13.40 1.15 -15.29
N VAL A 70 -12.34 1.54 -16.02
CA VAL A 70 -11.36 0.62 -16.60
C VAL A 70 -10.57 -0.10 -15.50
N SER A 71 -10.18 0.59 -14.42
CA SER A 71 -9.50 -0.08 -13.32
C SER A 71 -10.42 -1.03 -12.54
N ALA A 72 -11.73 -0.73 -12.41
CA ALA A 72 -12.70 -1.66 -11.86
C ALA A 72 -12.92 -2.89 -12.76
N GLU A 73 -12.99 -2.73 -14.10
CA GLU A 73 -13.14 -3.84 -15.04
C GLU A 73 -11.91 -4.78 -15.01
N ILE A 74 -10.69 -4.23 -15.06
CA ILE A 74 -9.44 -4.98 -14.89
C ILE A 74 -9.43 -5.72 -13.54
N SER A 75 -9.77 -5.04 -12.45
CA SER A 75 -9.86 -5.61 -11.11
C SER A 75 -10.93 -6.72 -10.99
N SER A 76 -12.01 -6.66 -11.76
CA SER A 76 -13.04 -7.71 -11.85
C SER A 76 -12.50 -8.93 -12.62
N LEU A 77 -11.86 -8.72 -13.76
CA LEU A 77 -11.22 -9.78 -14.56
C LEU A 77 -10.08 -10.49 -13.80
N LEU A 78 -9.36 -9.79 -12.91
CA LEU A 78 -8.39 -10.39 -11.99
C LEU A 78 -9.08 -11.18 -10.86
N ARG A 79 -10.19 -10.66 -10.29
CA ARG A 79 -11.02 -11.38 -9.32
C ARG A 79 -11.76 -12.59 -9.89
N HIS A 80 -11.93 -12.72 -11.21
CA HIS A 80 -12.64 -13.86 -11.82
C HIS A 80 -11.94 -15.21 -11.55
N HIS A 81 -12.71 -16.29 -11.37
CA HIS A 81 -12.20 -17.58 -10.86
C HIS A 81 -11.25 -18.32 -11.81
N SER A 82 -11.28 -18.00 -13.11
CA SER A 82 -10.37 -18.51 -14.13
C SER A 82 -9.09 -17.67 -14.31
N SER A 83 -8.98 -16.54 -13.59
CA SER A 83 -7.85 -15.63 -13.74
C SER A 83 -6.57 -16.15 -13.07
N GLY A 84 -5.42 -15.74 -13.61
CA GLY A 84 -4.09 -16.16 -13.14
C GLY A 84 -3.52 -17.42 -13.80
N THR A 85 -4.21 -18.04 -14.75
CA THR A 85 -3.65 -19.14 -15.57
C THR A 85 -2.60 -18.64 -16.56
N GLY A 86 -1.76 -19.54 -17.10
CA GLY A 86 -0.64 -19.16 -17.98
C GLY A 86 -1.04 -18.71 -19.40
N ASP A 87 -2.27 -19.01 -19.80
CA ASP A 87 -2.95 -18.60 -21.05
C ASP A 87 -3.76 -17.31 -20.88
N ASN A 88 -3.77 -16.70 -19.70
CA ASN A 88 -4.57 -15.51 -19.42
C ASN A 88 -3.94 -14.25 -20.08
N ASN A 89 -4.61 -13.75 -21.13
CA ASN A 89 -4.16 -12.57 -21.90
C ASN A 89 -3.90 -11.32 -21.04
N LEU A 90 -4.72 -11.07 -20.01
CA LEU A 90 -4.53 -9.93 -19.11
C LEU A 90 -3.28 -10.10 -18.23
N CYS A 91 -3.02 -11.31 -17.73
CA CYS A 91 -1.79 -11.60 -16.99
C CYS A 91 -0.55 -11.47 -17.88
N ARG A 92 -0.65 -11.90 -19.13
CA ARG A 92 0.41 -11.71 -20.14
C ARG A 92 0.64 -10.21 -20.39
N TRP A 93 -0.42 -9.44 -20.59
CA TRP A 93 -0.33 -7.99 -20.82
C TRP A 93 0.35 -7.27 -19.65
N LEU A 94 -0.03 -7.59 -18.40
CA LEU A 94 0.60 -7.03 -17.20
C LEU A 94 2.09 -7.39 -17.10
N TYR A 95 2.48 -8.61 -17.48
CA TYR A 95 3.88 -9.02 -17.55
C TYR A 95 4.65 -8.24 -18.63
N ASP A 96 4.16 -8.23 -19.87
CA ASP A 96 4.81 -7.56 -21.01
C ASP A 96 4.87 -6.02 -20.79
N ALA A 97 3.86 -5.43 -20.14
CA ALA A 97 3.82 -4.01 -19.75
C ALA A 97 4.86 -3.66 -18.68
N PHE A 98 5.06 -4.51 -17.66
CA PHE A 98 6.09 -4.30 -16.64
C PHE A 98 7.52 -4.43 -17.21
N GLN A 99 7.74 -5.42 -18.09
CA GLN A 99 9.02 -5.67 -18.76
C GLN A 99 9.37 -4.60 -19.82
N SER A 100 8.42 -3.74 -20.21
CA SER A 100 8.65 -2.66 -21.19
C SER A 100 9.73 -1.64 -20.80
N GLY A 101 9.97 -1.49 -19.49
CA GLY A 101 10.84 -0.49 -18.88
C GLY A 101 10.23 0.92 -18.80
N ASP A 102 8.98 1.12 -19.24
CA ASP A 102 8.30 2.41 -19.13
C ASP A 102 7.78 2.64 -17.70
N PRO A 103 8.16 3.72 -16.99
CA PRO A 103 7.74 3.95 -15.61
C PRO A 103 6.22 4.16 -15.49
N GLY A 104 5.55 4.67 -16.53
CA GLY A 104 4.09 4.82 -16.57
C GLY A 104 3.38 3.46 -16.58
N LEU A 105 3.75 2.58 -17.51
CA LEU A 105 3.22 1.21 -17.55
C LEU A 105 3.57 0.41 -16.29
N GLN A 106 4.79 0.55 -15.75
CA GLN A 106 5.15 -0.10 -14.49
C GLN A 106 4.27 0.37 -13.32
N LEU A 107 3.94 1.65 -13.25
CA LEU A 107 3.02 2.20 -12.24
C LEU A 107 1.58 1.65 -12.41
N VAL A 108 1.11 1.47 -13.65
CA VAL A 108 -0.16 0.80 -13.95
C VAL A 108 -0.15 -0.69 -13.55
N VAL A 109 0.97 -1.40 -13.68
CA VAL A 109 1.07 -2.78 -13.17
C VAL A 109 1.08 -2.80 -11.63
N LEU A 110 1.80 -1.86 -10.99
CA LEU A 110 1.84 -1.73 -9.53
C LEU A 110 0.43 -1.46 -8.94
N ARG A 111 -0.42 -0.68 -9.62
CA ARG A 111 -1.83 -0.44 -9.26
C ARG A 111 -2.64 -1.71 -9.00
N PHE A 112 -2.36 -2.81 -9.69
CA PHE A 112 -3.12 -4.06 -9.58
C PHE A 112 -2.47 -5.10 -8.64
N ILE A 113 -1.31 -4.81 -8.04
CA ILE A 113 -0.63 -5.72 -7.10
C ILE A 113 -1.49 -6.11 -5.90
N PRO A 114 -2.29 -5.22 -5.27
CA PRO A 114 -3.25 -5.63 -4.25
C PRO A 114 -4.20 -6.75 -4.69
N VAL A 115 -4.71 -6.68 -5.92
CA VAL A 115 -5.68 -7.65 -6.47
C VAL A 115 -4.98 -8.93 -6.93
N ILE A 116 -3.81 -8.81 -7.56
CA ILE A 116 -3.00 -9.96 -7.99
C ILE A 116 -2.52 -10.74 -6.76
N THR A 117 -1.95 -10.08 -5.75
CA THR A 117 -1.47 -10.73 -4.52
C THR A 117 -2.64 -11.27 -3.70
N GLY A 118 -3.74 -10.51 -3.59
CA GLY A 118 -5.00 -10.91 -2.97
C GLY A 118 -5.56 -12.21 -3.53
N THR A 119 -5.86 -12.20 -4.83
CA THR A 119 -6.42 -13.38 -5.53
C THR A 119 -5.44 -14.53 -5.61
N TYR A 120 -4.14 -14.27 -5.80
CA TYR A 120 -3.11 -15.30 -5.82
C TYR A 120 -3.03 -16.02 -4.46
N LEU A 121 -2.79 -15.32 -3.35
CA LEU A 121 -2.63 -15.95 -2.04
C LEU A 121 -3.85 -16.79 -1.65
N SER A 122 -5.06 -16.24 -1.80
CA SER A 122 -6.31 -16.94 -1.47
C SER A 122 -6.54 -18.19 -2.32
N ARG A 123 -6.05 -18.24 -3.56
CA ARG A 123 -6.13 -19.43 -4.45
C ARG A 123 -4.94 -20.37 -4.30
N ALA A 124 -3.80 -19.89 -3.79
CA ALA A 124 -2.56 -20.64 -3.72
C ALA A 124 -2.55 -21.76 -2.65
N THR A 125 -3.62 -21.82 -1.83
CA THR A 125 -4.00 -22.93 -0.94
C THR A 125 -4.73 -24.05 -1.68
N LEU A 126 -5.45 -23.74 -2.77
CA LEU A 126 -6.32 -24.65 -3.54
C LEU A 126 -5.53 -25.58 -4.50
N ARG A 127 -4.20 -25.49 -4.51
CA ARG A 127 -3.27 -26.26 -5.38
C ARG A 127 -3.56 -26.18 -6.89
N ARG A 128 -4.29 -25.17 -7.36
CA ARG A 128 -4.47 -24.89 -8.80
C ARG A 128 -3.23 -24.18 -9.37
N PRO A 129 -2.87 -24.42 -10.65
CA PRO A 129 -1.78 -23.69 -11.29
C PRO A 129 -2.15 -22.23 -11.53
N LEU A 130 -1.35 -21.30 -11.02
CA LEU A 130 -1.55 -19.85 -11.10
C LEU A 130 -0.38 -19.18 -11.85
N ALA A 131 0.08 -19.83 -12.91
CA ALA A 131 1.31 -19.50 -13.62
C ALA A 131 1.36 -18.06 -14.18
N GLY A 132 0.21 -17.47 -14.54
CA GLY A 132 0.13 -16.08 -15.00
C GLY A 132 0.41 -15.08 -13.87
N PHE A 133 -0.17 -15.29 -12.69
CA PHE A 133 0.14 -14.48 -11.50
C PHE A 133 1.57 -14.73 -11.01
N GLU A 134 2.03 -15.98 -11.03
CA GLU A 134 3.40 -16.34 -10.63
C GLU A 134 4.45 -15.73 -11.57
N ALA A 135 4.19 -15.63 -12.87
CA ALA A 135 5.07 -14.94 -13.82
C ALA A 135 5.21 -13.43 -13.52
N ILE A 136 4.11 -12.74 -13.22
CA ILE A 136 4.13 -11.31 -12.84
C ILE A 136 4.90 -11.11 -11.54
N LEU A 137 4.61 -11.92 -10.52
CA LEU A 137 5.27 -11.86 -9.21
C LEU A 137 6.77 -12.17 -9.30
N LEU A 138 7.18 -13.10 -10.17
CA LEU A 138 8.59 -13.37 -10.45
C LEU A 138 9.26 -12.23 -11.23
N ALA A 139 8.58 -11.56 -12.16
CA ALA A 139 9.13 -10.41 -12.89
C ALA A 139 9.45 -9.25 -11.94
N LEU A 140 8.51 -8.92 -11.04
CA LEU A 140 8.67 -7.91 -9.98
C LEU A 140 9.83 -8.27 -9.05
N TYR A 141 9.88 -9.52 -8.59
CA TYR A 141 10.95 -10.01 -7.73
C TYR A 141 12.33 -10.00 -8.41
N ALA A 142 12.40 -10.36 -9.69
CA ALA A 142 13.63 -10.32 -10.48
C ALA A 142 14.11 -8.88 -10.73
N HIS A 143 13.19 -7.94 -10.97
CA HIS A 143 13.49 -6.52 -11.09
C HIS A 143 14.10 -5.97 -9.79
N GLU A 144 13.47 -6.20 -8.64
CA GLU A 144 14.00 -5.74 -7.35
C GLU A 144 15.32 -6.45 -6.98
N THR A 145 15.45 -7.74 -7.27
CA THR A 145 16.72 -8.48 -7.05
C THR A 145 17.86 -7.92 -7.90
N SER A 146 17.57 -7.50 -9.14
CA SER A 146 18.53 -6.85 -10.03
C SER A 146 18.88 -5.44 -9.55
N SER A 147 17.88 -4.67 -9.12
CA SER A 147 18.03 -3.33 -8.53
C SER A 147 18.94 -3.33 -7.30
N ARG A 148 18.75 -4.31 -6.40
CA ARG A 148 19.57 -4.47 -5.19
C ARG A 148 20.99 -4.99 -5.46
N ALA A 149 21.28 -5.56 -6.64
CA ALA A 149 22.58 -6.13 -7.00
C ALA A 149 23.19 -7.06 -5.92
N GLY A 150 22.35 -7.86 -5.26
CA GLY A 150 22.74 -8.76 -4.16
C GLY A 150 23.02 -8.09 -2.81
N GLN A 151 22.86 -6.77 -2.67
CA GLN A 151 23.03 -6.04 -1.40
C GLN A 151 21.78 -6.15 -0.50
N PRO A 152 21.94 -6.16 0.83
CA PRO A 152 20.84 -5.96 1.77
C PRO A 152 20.40 -4.48 1.81
N VAL A 153 19.12 -4.25 2.08
CA VAL A 153 18.61 -2.89 2.37
C VAL A 153 18.92 -2.55 3.83
N THR A 154 19.73 -1.52 4.04
CA THR A 154 20.22 -1.11 5.36
C THR A 154 19.88 0.34 5.68
N VAL A 155 19.64 0.64 6.96
CA VAL A 155 19.39 1.98 7.48
C VAL A 155 20.30 2.23 8.68
N ASN A 156 20.95 3.39 8.72
CA ASN A 156 21.65 3.85 9.92
C ASN A 156 20.60 4.27 10.96
N VAL A 157 20.55 3.58 12.09
CA VAL A 157 19.71 3.99 13.23
C VAL A 157 20.28 5.28 13.82
N PRO A 158 19.51 6.38 13.90
CA PRO A 158 19.99 7.62 14.51
C PRO A 158 20.32 7.42 15.99
N ASP A 159 21.41 8.03 16.45
CA ASP A 159 21.82 8.06 17.85
C ASP A 159 21.98 9.52 18.30
N LEU A 160 21.35 9.88 19.42
CA LEU A 160 21.41 11.21 20.02
C LEU A 160 22.78 11.53 20.64
N SER A 161 23.66 10.54 20.80
CA SER A 161 25.06 10.75 21.22
C SER A 161 25.91 11.48 20.17
N HIS A 162 25.48 11.44 18.90
CA HIS A 162 26.12 12.12 17.78
C HIS A 162 25.35 13.37 17.35
N PRO A 163 26.05 14.42 16.85
CA PRO A 163 25.39 15.57 16.25
C PRO A 163 24.69 15.18 14.94
N SER A 164 23.55 15.80 14.67
CA SER A 164 22.71 15.55 13.51
C SER A 164 22.09 16.86 13.00
N LEU A 165 21.40 16.82 11.85
CA LEU A 165 20.73 17.99 11.26
C LEU A 165 19.75 18.71 12.20
N TYR A 166 19.25 18.03 13.23
CA TYR A 166 18.24 18.54 14.16
C TYR A 166 18.72 18.65 15.63
N HIS A 167 19.95 18.24 15.94
CA HIS A 167 20.43 18.14 17.33
C HIS A 167 21.96 18.24 17.42
N GLU A 168 22.46 19.15 18.25
CA GLU A 168 23.88 19.31 18.61
C GLU A 168 24.14 18.56 19.94
N SER A 169 25.13 17.65 19.98
CA SER A 169 25.42 16.87 21.19
C SER A 169 26.24 17.68 22.21
N THR A 170 25.60 18.13 23.30
CA THR A 170 26.17 19.05 24.33
C THR A 170 27.47 18.57 24.99
N THR A 171 27.79 17.27 24.94
CA THR A 171 29.09 16.74 25.37
C THR A 171 29.62 15.72 24.35
N PRO A 172 30.90 15.81 23.91
CA PRO A 172 31.52 14.75 23.13
C PRO A 172 31.69 13.51 24.03
N GLY A 173 30.84 12.50 23.81
CA GLY A 173 30.81 11.31 24.64
C GLY A 173 32.13 10.55 24.63
N LYS A 174 32.66 10.19 25.81
CA LYS A 174 33.80 9.27 25.96
C LYS A 174 33.39 7.81 25.75
N TYR A 175 32.62 7.56 24.69
CA TYR A 175 32.07 6.27 24.33
C TYR A 175 32.58 5.92 22.93
N ASN A 176 33.31 4.81 22.82
CA ASN A 176 33.89 4.34 21.54
C ASN A 176 32.82 3.69 20.65
N ALA A 177 31.63 4.28 20.56
CA ALA A 177 30.51 3.86 19.73
C ALA A 177 30.69 4.32 18.27
N THR A 178 31.92 4.29 17.75
CA THR A 178 32.30 4.84 16.44
C THR A 178 31.90 3.94 15.25
N SER A 179 30.86 3.13 15.44
CA SER A 179 30.18 2.35 14.43
C SER A 179 28.75 2.88 14.29
N LEU A 180 28.45 3.51 13.15
CA LEU A 180 27.07 3.83 12.79
C LEU A 180 26.21 2.56 12.93
N ASN A 181 25.11 2.64 13.68
CA ASN A 181 24.27 1.49 14.01
C ASN A 181 23.46 1.03 12.79
N LEU A 182 24.12 0.32 11.88
CA LEU A 182 23.58 -0.13 10.59
C LEU A 182 22.60 -1.30 10.78
N ALA A 183 21.31 -1.00 10.81
CA ALA A 183 20.25 -2.01 10.87
C ALA A 183 19.92 -2.54 9.46
N VAL A 184 19.85 -3.87 9.30
CA VAL A 184 19.33 -4.50 8.08
C VAL A 184 17.80 -4.47 8.13
N VAL A 185 17.18 -3.75 7.19
CA VAL A 185 15.72 -3.60 7.08
C VAL A 185 15.10 -4.73 6.26
N SER A 186 15.75 -5.14 5.18
CA SER A 186 15.49 -6.41 4.51
C SER A 186 16.80 -6.99 3.93
N PRO A 187 16.98 -8.32 3.98
CA PRO A 187 18.23 -8.97 3.56
C PRO A 187 18.42 -8.93 2.04
N SER A 188 19.61 -9.33 1.60
CA SER A 188 19.95 -9.56 0.19
C SER A 188 18.98 -10.57 -0.45
N LEU A 189 18.46 -10.24 -1.64
CA LEU A 189 17.59 -11.14 -2.41
C LEU A 189 18.42 -12.09 -3.29
N GLU A 190 18.00 -13.35 -3.35
CA GLU A 190 18.59 -14.37 -4.23
C GLU A 190 17.74 -14.49 -5.51
N PRO A 191 18.31 -14.60 -6.72
CA PRO A 191 17.50 -14.81 -7.93
C PRO A 191 16.70 -16.13 -7.89
N HIS A 192 15.38 -16.05 -8.07
CA HIS A 192 14.47 -17.20 -8.07
C HIS A 192 13.71 -17.30 -9.41
N GLY A 193 13.71 -18.48 -10.04
CA GLY A 193 13.00 -18.75 -11.30
C GLY A 193 11.65 -19.44 -11.18
N THR A 194 11.20 -19.81 -9.96
CA THR A 194 9.91 -20.48 -9.71
C THR A 194 9.35 -20.11 -8.33
N VAL A 195 8.03 -19.94 -8.20
CA VAL A 195 7.39 -19.63 -6.91
C VAL A 195 7.16 -20.90 -6.09
N ARG A 196 8.12 -21.24 -5.22
CA ARG A 196 7.99 -22.35 -4.26
C ARG A 196 7.19 -21.92 -3.03
N SER A 197 6.41 -22.81 -2.44
CA SER A 197 5.59 -22.53 -1.24
C SER A 197 6.37 -21.89 -0.09
N THR A 198 7.61 -22.33 0.16
CA THR A 198 8.50 -21.81 1.20
C THR A 198 9.06 -20.40 0.93
N ARG A 199 9.07 -19.96 -0.33
CA ARG A 199 9.53 -18.62 -0.75
C ARG A 199 8.38 -17.70 -1.20
N ARG A 200 7.17 -18.23 -1.35
CA ARG A 200 5.95 -17.53 -1.80
C ARG A 200 5.71 -16.24 -1.02
N ALA A 201 5.77 -16.32 0.31
CA ALA A 201 5.55 -15.17 1.19
C ALA A 201 6.59 -14.05 0.99
N TRP A 202 7.86 -14.40 0.75
CA TRP A 202 8.91 -13.43 0.43
C TRP A 202 8.73 -12.79 -0.94
N ILE A 203 8.41 -13.59 -1.97
CA ILE A 203 8.19 -13.10 -3.34
C ILE A 203 6.99 -12.13 -3.38
N VAL A 204 5.89 -12.48 -2.70
CA VAL A 204 4.72 -11.59 -2.56
C VAL A 204 5.04 -10.39 -1.67
N GLY A 205 5.79 -10.56 -0.58
CA GLY A 205 6.24 -9.47 0.28
C GLY A 205 7.06 -8.42 -0.46
N VAL A 206 7.99 -8.83 -1.34
CA VAL A 206 8.77 -7.93 -2.20
C VAL A 206 7.89 -7.22 -3.24
N ALA A 207 6.91 -7.89 -3.84
CA ALA A 207 5.94 -7.23 -4.71
C ALA A 207 5.12 -6.15 -3.95
N LEU A 208 4.81 -6.39 -2.67
CA LEU A 208 4.19 -5.40 -1.79
C LEU A 208 5.16 -4.29 -1.32
N GLU A 209 6.47 -4.56 -1.18
CA GLU A 209 7.48 -3.50 -0.98
C GLU A 209 7.54 -2.56 -2.20
N LEU A 210 7.52 -3.10 -3.44
CA LEU A 210 7.47 -2.29 -4.67
C LEU A 210 6.19 -1.44 -4.77
N TYR A 211 5.03 -2.00 -4.40
CA TYR A 211 3.78 -1.24 -4.28
C TYR A 211 3.88 -0.13 -3.22
N TYR A 212 4.43 -0.44 -2.04
CA TYR A 212 4.64 0.52 -0.96
C TYR A 212 5.54 1.69 -1.37
N ASN A 213 6.63 1.41 -2.10
CA ASN A 213 7.54 2.44 -2.64
C ASN A 213 6.86 3.41 -3.62
N LYS A 214 5.66 3.08 -4.13
CA LYS A 214 4.84 3.89 -5.03
C LYS A 214 3.47 4.28 -4.46
N ILE A 215 3.23 4.06 -3.17
CA ILE A 215 1.92 4.21 -2.54
C ILE A 215 1.36 5.64 -2.56
N SER A 216 2.20 6.66 -2.64
CA SER A 216 1.80 8.06 -2.81
C SER A 216 1.11 8.31 -4.16
N GLU A 217 1.60 7.69 -5.23
CA GLU A 217 1.09 7.79 -6.61
C GLU A 217 -0.16 6.91 -6.83
N MET A 218 -0.44 5.95 -5.95
CA MET A 218 -1.58 5.02 -6.08
C MET A 218 -2.93 5.69 -5.78
N PRO A 219 -3.98 5.46 -6.60
CA PRO A 219 -5.33 5.98 -6.35
C PRO A 219 -6.01 5.31 -5.13
N ALA A 220 -7.04 5.95 -4.60
CA ALA A 220 -7.78 5.50 -3.42
C ALA A 220 -8.36 4.08 -3.56
N SER A 221 -8.91 3.73 -4.73
CA SER A 221 -9.46 2.40 -5.00
C SER A 221 -8.44 1.29 -4.76
N SER A 222 -7.20 1.45 -5.22
CA SER A 222 -6.10 0.49 -4.97
C SER A 222 -5.86 0.21 -3.48
N LYS A 223 -5.97 1.25 -2.65
CA LYS A 223 -5.76 1.18 -1.19
C LYS A 223 -6.96 0.52 -0.49
N ILE A 224 -8.18 0.75 -0.97
CA ILE A 224 -9.39 0.07 -0.47
C ILE A 224 -9.34 -1.42 -0.82
N GLU A 225 -9.03 -1.77 -2.07
CA GLU A 225 -8.88 -3.17 -2.51
C GLU A 225 -7.79 -3.91 -1.72
N PHE A 226 -6.69 -3.23 -1.37
CA PHE A 226 -5.67 -3.80 -0.48
C PHE A 226 -6.21 -4.11 0.92
N CYS A 227 -6.99 -3.19 1.51
CA CYS A 227 -7.58 -3.39 2.83
C CYS A 227 -8.65 -4.49 2.84
N GLU A 228 -9.44 -4.62 1.78
CA GLU A 228 -10.37 -5.73 1.56
C GLU A 228 -9.64 -7.08 1.66
N PHE A 229 -8.55 -7.25 0.90
CA PHE A 229 -7.78 -8.50 0.93
C PHE A 229 -7.10 -8.76 2.28
N CYS A 230 -6.67 -7.72 3.01
CA CYS A 230 -6.14 -7.89 4.37
C CYS A 230 -7.16 -8.52 5.33
N GLY A 231 -8.43 -8.12 5.26
CA GLY A 231 -9.52 -8.75 6.02
C GLY A 231 -9.74 -10.22 5.61
N VAL A 232 -9.75 -10.49 4.30
CA VAL A 232 -9.89 -11.87 3.77
C VAL A 232 -8.73 -12.77 4.19
N TRP A 233 -7.49 -12.27 4.22
CA TRP A 233 -6.31 -13.03 4.63
C TRP A 233 -6.26 -13.30 6.13
N ALA A 234 -6.65 -12.31 6.95
CA ALA A 234 -6.79 -12.49 8.39
C ALA A 234 -7.76 -13.64 8.69
N GLY A 235 -8.87 -13.71 7.95
CA GLY A 235 -9.97 -14.63 8.20
C GLY A 235 -11.01 -14.01 9.13
N ASP A 236 -12.12 -14.72 9.29
CA ASP A 236 -13.34 -14.21 9.94
C ASP A 236 -13.27 -14.24 11.48
N HIS A 237 -12.26 -13.56 12.03
CA HIS A 237 -12.15 -13.27 13.46
C HIS A 237 -13.12 -12.13 13.81
N HIS A 238 -14.41 -12.48 13.86
CA HIS A 238 -15.42 -11.68 14.53
C HIS A 238 -15.21 -11.81 16.05
N ASP A 239 -14.34 -10.95 16.59
CA ASP A 239 -14.32 -10.68 18.02
C ASP A 239 -15.72 -10.18 18.42
N GLN A 240 -16.38 -10.83 19.37
CA GLN A 240 -17.74 -10.46 19.83
C GLN A 240 -17.70 -9.37 20.91
N ASP A 241 -16.53 -8.78 21.14
CA ASP A 241 -16.18 -7.95 22.30
C ASP A 241 -16.03 -6.44 21.93
N ASP A 242 -16.90 -5.91 21.06
CA ASP A 242 -17.13 -4.47 20.90
C ASP A 242 -18.46 -4.11 21.64
N ASP A 243 -18.39 -3.94 22.97
CA ASP A 243 -19.47 -3.37 23.80
C ASP A 243 -19.66 -1.86 23.48
N GLU A 244 -20.29 -1.53 22.36
CA GLU A 244 -20.86 -0.19 22.12
C GLU A 244 -22.35 -0.18 22.52
N PRO A 245 -22.76 0.57 23.56
CA PRO A 245 -24.16 0.70 23.94
C PRO A 245 -24.95 1.67 23.05
N ASP A 246 -26.21 1.31 22.82
CA ASP A 246 -27.33 2.11 22.27
C ASP A 246 -27.25 2.67 20.82
N GLY A 247 -27.80 1.88 19.89
CA GLY A 247 -28.38 2.34 18.62
C GLY A 247 -29.59 1.46 18.24
N PRO A 248 -30.80 2.01 18.02
CA PRO A 248 -32.02 1.20 18.01
C PRO A 248 -32.32 0.43 16.70
N SER A 249 -32.28 -0.90 16.79
CA SER A 249 -33.13 -1.90 16.09
C SER A 249 -33.51 -1.69 14.61
N GLY A 250 -32.68 -2.19 13.69
CA GLY A 250 -32.92 -2.26 12.24
C GLY A 250 -33.43 -3.61 11.68
N LEU A 251 -34.51 -4.15 12.24
CA LEU A 251 -35.38 -5.25 11.73
C LEU A 251 -34.84 -6.27 10.68
N GLY A 252 -34.60 -7.51 11.15
CA GLY A 252 -34.87 -8.75 10.40
C GLY A 252 -33.73 -9.31 9.52
N VAL A 253 -33.75 -10.60 9.13
CA VAL A 253 -34.68 -11.70 9.46
C VAL A 253 -33.88 -12.98 9.70
N GLY A 254 -34.08 -13.63 10.84
CA GLY A 254 -33.53 -14.97 11.08
C GLY A 254 -34.31 -16.01 10.27
N ASN A 255 -33.65 -16.69 9.33
CA ASN A 255 -34.29 -17.75 8.54
C ASN A 255 -33.32 -18.92 8.31
N GLY A 256 -33.56 -20.05 8.97
CA GLY A 256 -32.84 -21.29 8.70
C GLY A 256 -33.35 -21.88 7.38
N GLY A 257 -32.56 -21.79 6.32
CA GLY A 257 -32.91 -22.29 5.00
C GLY A 257 -31.74 -23.01 4.34
N GLU A 258 -31.86 -24.34 4.21
CA GLU A 258 -30.86 -25.19 3.55
C GLU A 258 -30.62 -24.71 2.10
N SER A 259 -29.48 -24.06 1.90
CA SER A 259 -29.07 -23.46 0.63
C SER A 259 -27.72 -24.04 0.21
N GLY A 260 -27.59 -24.38 -1.08
CA GLY A 260 -26.41 -25.06 -1.59
C GLY A 260 -25.10 -24.26 -1.40
N PRO A 261 -23.93 -24.91 -1.49
CA PRO A 261 -22.65 -24.30 -1.11
C PRO A 261 -22.29 -23.11 -2.00
N SER A 262 -22.47 -21.90 -1.47
CA SER A 262 -21.98 -20.64 -2.03
C SER A 262 -20.45 -20.70 -2.19
N GLN A 263 -19.95 -20.85 -3.42
CA GLN A 263 -18.54 -21.18 -3.68
C GLN A 263 -17.53 -20.02 -3.52
N LEU A 264 -17.83 -19.06 -2.64
CA LEU A 264 -16.81 -18.40 -1.81
C LEU A 264 -16.59 -19.26 -0.55
N GLY A 265 -16.23 -20.52 -0.79
CA GLY A 265 -16.21 -21.57 0.23
C GLY A 265 -15.10 -21.35 1.26
N GLU A 266 -15.51 -21.06 2.50
CA GLU A 266 -14.70 -20.71 3.66
C GLU A 266 -13.81 -19.45 3.48
N ARG A 267 -13.94 -18.47 4.39
CA ARG A 267 -12.91 -17.43 4.63
C ARG A 267 -11.68 -18.06 5.31
N ARG A 268 -11.02 -18.99 4.61
CA ARG A 268 -9.93 -19.81 5.12
C ARG A 268 -8.66 -18.97 5.25
N SER A 269 -8.39 -18.52 6.48
CA SER A 269 -7.21 -17.74 6.85
C SER A 269 -5.92 -18.33 6.29
N ILE A 270 -5.03 -17.45 5.84
CA ILE A 270 -3.80 -17.81 5.12
C ILE A 270 -2.62 -17.68 6.10
N PRO A 271 -1.60 -18.56 6.05
CA PRO A 271 -0.38 -18.33 6.81
C PRO A 271 0.26 -16.98 6.45
N LEU A 272 0.26 -16.04 7.41
CA LEU A 272 0.88 -14.71 7.30
C LEU A 272 2.20 -14.68 8.09
N PRO A 273 3.31 -15.20 7.54
CA PRO A 273 4.61 -15.08 8.18
C PRO A 273 5.07 -13.61 8.21
N TRP A 274 6.00 -13.30 9.11
CA TRP A 274 6.40 -11.93 9.43
C TRP A 274 6.89 -11.14 8.21
N GLU A 275 7.59 -11.79 7.29
CA GLU A 275 8.16 -11.19 6.08
C GLU A 275 7.10 -10.77 5.04
N LEU A 276 5.91 -11.38 5.09
CA LEU A 276 4.74 -10.94 4.33
C LEU A 276 3.95 -9.88 5.12
N LEU A 277 3.88 -10.00 6.45
CA LEU A 277 3.14 -9.07 7.30
C LEU A 277 3.83 -7.69 7.42
N GLN A 278 5.16 -7.62 7.36
CA GLN A 278 5.93 -6.37 7.40
C GLN A 278 5.50 -5.35 6.32
N PRO A 279 5.51 -5.66 5.01
CA PRO A 279 5.04 -4.71 4.00
C PRO A 279 3.52 -4.43 4.13
N ILE A 280 2.71 -5.41 4.55
CA ILE A 280 1.28 -5.19 4.83
C ILE A 280 1.08 -4.10 5.89
N LEU A 281 1.78 -4.18 7.01
CA LEU A 281 1.72 -3.20 8.09
C LEU A 281 2.22 -1.81 7.67
N ARG A 282 3.24 -1.72 6.80
CA ARG A 282 3.70 -0.44 6.23
C ARG A 282 2.64 0.21 5.33
N ILE A 283 1.98 -0.58 4.47
CA ILE A 283 0.90 -0.11 3.59
C ILE A 283 -0.30 0.36 4.43
N LEU A 284 -0.74 -0.42 5.42
CA LEU A 284 -1.82 -0.03 6.32
C LEU A 284 -1.47 1.19 7.15
N GLY A 285 -0.24 1.32 7.64
CA GLY A 285 0.24 2.51 8.35
C GLY A 285 0.12 3.79 7.50
N HIS A 286 0.48 3.73 6.22
CA HIS A 286 0.23 4.84 5.29
C HIS A 286 -1.28 5.12 5.10
N CYS A 287 -2.13 4.09 4.96
CA CYS A 287 -3.57 4.29 4.81
C CYS A 287 -4.24 4.88 6.07
N VAL A 288 -3.77 4.52 7.27
CA VAL A 288 -4.28 5.07 8.54
C VAL A 288 -3.79 6.50 8.77
N VAL A 289 -2.50 6.78 8.53
CA VAL A 289 -1.89 8.09 8.86
C VAL A 289 -2.05 9.10 7.71
N SER A 290 -1.65 8.73 6.49
CA SER A 290 -1.57 9.65 5.35
C SER A 290 -2.91 9.83 4.63
N CYS A 291 -3.82 8.86 4.71
CA CYS A 291 -5.12 8.92 4.04
C CYS A 291 -6.29 9.36 4.94
N ALA A 292 -6.05 9.94 6.12
CA ALA A 292 -7.10 10.43 7.03
C ALA A 292 -8.10 11.45 6.41
N ARG A 293 -7.75 12.09 5.29
CA ARG A 293 -8.67 12.95 4.50
C ARG A 293 -9.65 12.19 3.61
N ASN A 294 -9.36 10.93 3.26
CA ASN A 294 -10.27 10.06 2.53
C ASN A 294 -10.85 9.03 3.51
N LYS A 295 -12.08 9.28 3.96
CA LYS A 295 -12.76 8.48 4.97
C LYS A 295 -12.90 7.01 4.56
N GLU A 296 -13.17 6.71 3.29
CA GLU A 296 -13.33 5.34 2.78
C GLU A 296 -12.04 4.52 2.92
N VAL A 297 -10.90 5.09 2.50
CA VAL A 297 -9.58 4.45 2.66
C VAL A 297 -9.23 4.28 4.13
N TYR A 298 -9.53 5.28 4.96
CA TYR A 298 -9.27 5.27 6.40
C TYR A 298 -10.10 4.21 7.14
N ASP A 299 -11.41 4.15 6.91
CA ASP A 299 -12.30 3.18 7.56
C ASP A 299 -12.05 1.75 7.05
N ALA A 300 -11.72 1.56 5.77
CA ALA A 300 -11.28 0.27 5.25
C ALA A 300 -9.96 -0.19 5.90
N ALA A 301 -8.97 0.70 6.05
CA ALA A 301 -7.71 0.40 6.73
C ALA A 301 -7.90 0.14 8.24
N LYS A 302 -8.82 0.87 8.89
CA LYS A 302 -9.23 0.67 10.29
C LYS A 302 -9.83 -0.72 10.51
N ALA A 303 -10.68 -1.19 9.60
CA ALA A 303 -11.22 -2.55 9.62
C ALA A 303 -10.13 -3.60 9.41
N ALA A 304 -9.29 -3.44 8.38
CA ALA A 304 -8.17 -4.34 8.10
C ALA A 304 -7.18 -4.47 9.27
N CYS A 305 -6.88 -3.37 9.97
CA CYS A 305 -6.02 -3.39 11.15
C CYS A 305 -6.64 -4.16 12.33
N ARG A 306 -7.97 -4.06 12.54
CA ARG A 306 -8.69 -4.86 13.55
C ARG A 306 -8.61 -6.35 13.23
N SER A 307 -8.99 -6.77 12.02
CA SER A 307 -8.96 -8.19 11.62
C SER A 307 -7.55 -8.80 11.73
N LEU A 308 -6.51 -8.06 11.33
CA LEU A 308 -5.13 -8.50 11.49
C LEU A 308 -4.67 -8.51 12.96
N HIS A 309 -5.24 -7.68 13.83
CA HIS A 309 -4.96 -7.71 15.27
C HIS A 309 -5.55 -8.96 15.93
N GLY A 310 -6.86 -9.22 15.73
CA GLY A 310 -7.51 -10.45 16.21
C GLY A 310 -6.80 -11.71 15.70
N ARG A 311 -6.38 -11.71 14.43
CA ARG A 311 -5.55 -12.78 13.87
C ARG A 311 -4.17 -12.89 14.54
N ALA A 312 -3.50 -11.78 14.82
CA ALA A 312 -2.20 -11.77 15.49
C ALA A 312 -2.27 -12.27 16.95
N MET A 313 -3.37 -11.98 17.64
CA MET A 313 -3.70 -12.49 18.97
C MET A 313 -3.94 -14.01 18.93
N HIS A 314 -4.79 -14.49 17.99
CA HIS A 314 -5.03 -15.91 17.76
C HIS A 314 -3.74 -16.70 17.48
N ASP A 315 -2.86 -16.17 16.62
CA ASP A 315 -1.59 -16.81 16.26
C ASP A 315 -0.46 -16.55 17.28
N ILE A 316 -0.76 -15.86 18.38
CA ILE A 316 0.17 -15.51 19.48
C ILE A 316 1.50 -14.96 18.96
N ASN A 317 1.44 -14.04 17.99
CA ASN A 317 2.62 -13.46 17.34
C ASN A 317 2.94 -12.08 17.95
N PRO A 318 3.87 -11.97 18.92
CA PRO A 318 4.07 -10.74 19.68
C PRO A 318 4.53 -9.55 18.82
N LYS A 319 5.23 -9.80 17.70
CA LYS A 319 5.63 -8.73 16.76
C LYS A 319 4.42 -8.18 15.99
N ALA A 320 3.51 -9.06 15.59
CA ALA A 320 2.28 -8.70 14.90
C ALA A 320 1.28 -7.99 15.85
N ILE A 321 1.11 -8.52 17.07
CA ILE A 321 0.27 -7.91 18.12
C ILE A 321 0.74 -6.50 18.41
N LEU A 322 2.04 -6.31 18.71
CA LEU A 322 2.60 -4.98 19.03
C LEU A 322 2.43 -3.99 17.86
N ALA A 323 2.69 -4.42 16.63
CA ALA A 323 2.62 -3.53 15.47
C ALA A 323 1.18 -3.15 15.08
N THR A 324 0.23 -4.11 15.11
CA THR A 324 -1.18 -3.84 14.83
C THR A 324 -1.80 -2.94 15.92
N GLU A 325 -1.54 -3.23 17.19
CA GLU A 325 -2.01 -2.42 18.32
C GLU A 325 -1.43 -0.99 18.29
N SER A 326 -0.16 -0.83 17.90
CA SER A 326 0.44 0.50 17.73
C SER A 326 -0.28 1.33 16.67
N LEU A 327 -0.72 0.72 15.56
CA LEU A 327 -1.51 1.39 14.52
C LEU A 327 -2.93 1.74 15.02
N LEU A 328 -3.57 0.83 15.77
CA LEU A 328 -4.90 1.04 16.35
C LEU A 328 -4.89 2.15 17.43
N ARG A 329 -3.80 2.30 18.18
CA ARG A 329 -3.59 3.40 19.13
C ARG A 329 -3.29 4.73 18.44
N LEU A 330 -2.42 4.75 17.44
CA LEU A 330 -2.10 5.95 16.66
C LEU A 330 -3.34 6.54 15.97
N ARG A 331 -4.20 5.66 15.44
CA ARG A 331 -5.55 6.00 14.96
C ARG A 331 -6.38 6.73 16.03
N ASN A 332 -6.45 6.21 17.25
CA ASN A 332 -7.25 6.80 18.34
C ASN A 332 -6.74 8.19 18.76
N MET A 333 -5.45 8.46 18.62
CA MET A 333 -4.90 9.81 18.84
C MET A 333 -5.31 10.79 17.73
N ASN A 334 -5.37 10.33 16.48
CA ASN A 334 -5.75 11.14 15.32
C ASN A 334 -7.28 11.31 15.14
N SER A 335 -8.11 10.56 15.87
CA SER A 335 -9.58 10.69 15.86
C SER A 335 -10.13 11.54 17.01
N LYS A 336 -9.29 12.18 17.83
CA LYS A 336 -9.70 13.17 18.82
C LYS A 336 -9.36 14.58 18.33
N PRO A 337 -10.34 15.40 17.92
CA PRO A 337 -10.16 16.84 17.78
C PRO A 337 -9.86 17.48 19.14
N ASN A 338 -9.37 18.72 19.12
CA ASN A 338 -9.23 19.52 20.34
C ASN A 338 -10.58 20.17 20.68
N ASP A 339 -11.49 19.41 21.30
CA ASP A 339 -12.76 19.96 21.85
C ASP A 339 -12.55 20.72 23.18
N ASN A 340 -11.28 21.01 23.53
CA ASN A 340 -10.87 21.74 24.73
C ASN A 340 -10.13 23.04 24.34
N ALA A 341 -10.85 23.94 23.69
CA ALA A 341 -10.51 25.36 23.55
C ALA A 341 -11.82 26.16 23.52
N ASP A 342 -11.77 27.39 24.05
CA ASP A 342 -12.85 28.39 24.00
C ASP A 342 -14.15 28.03 24.79
N ASP A 343 -14.08 28.01 26.13
CA ASP A 343 -14.92 28.92 26.96
C ASP A 343 -14.40 28.99 28.41
N ASP A 344 -13.64 30.03 28.77
CA ASP A 344 -13.10 30.23 30.14
C ASP A 344 -12.73 31.73 30.42
N ASN A 345 -13.68 32.65 30.13
CA ASN A 345 -13.85 34.02 30.65
C ASN A 345 -15.07 34.66 29.93
N ASP A 346 -15.94 35.50 30.49
CA ASP A 346 -15.75 36.50 31.55
C ASP A 346 -17.08 36.91 32.25
N ASN A 347 -16.98 37.33 33.51
CA ASN A 347 -17.85 38.23 34.30
C ASN A 347 -19.40 38.11 34.35
N ASP A 348 -19.88 37.99 35.60
CA ASP A 348 -20.83 38.90 36.27
C ASP A 348 -21.91 39.62 35.45
N ASN A 349 -23.17 39.34 35.81
CA ASN A 349 -24.13 40.41 36.05
C ASN A 349 -25.14 40.04 37.15
N ASP A 350 -25.36 40.95 38.10
CA ASP A 350 -26.38 40.82 39.14
C ASP A 350 -27.79 40.75 38.55
N ASN A 351 -28.67 39.95 39.17
CA ASN A 351 -30.04 40.42 39.35
C ASN A 351 -30.72 39.81 40.59
N GLN A 352 -31.14 40.67 41.51
CA GLN A 352 -31.90 40.29 42.68
C GLN A 352 -33.39 40.22 42.33
N GLN A 353 -34.08 39.16 42.74
CA GLN A 353 -35.55 39.14 42.80
C GLN A 353 -36.00 38.44 44.08
N LEU A 354 -36.65 39.20 44.96
CA LEU A 354 -37.19 38.75 46.25
C LEU A 354 -38.66 38.37 46.12
N ASP A 355 -39.00 37.14 46.51
CA ASP A 355 -40.26 36.71 47.13
C ASP A 355 -40.20 35.17 47.30
N SER A 356 -40.68 34.48 48.34
CA SER A 356 -41.01 34.74 49.75
C SER A 356 -41.72 33.47 50.28
N SER A 357 -41.88 33.37 51.61
CA SER A 357 -42.83 32.49 52.35
C SER A 357 -42.30 31.17 52.95
N THR A 358 -42.43 31.09 54.30
CA THR A 358 -42.97 29.97 55.11
C THR A 358 -42.34 28.56 55.05
N ASP A 359 -42.04 27.85 56.15
CA ASP A 359 -42.27 28.11 57.59
C ASP A 359 -41.28 27.32 58.49
N ASP A 360 -41.07 27.85 59.71
CA ASP A 360 -40.92 27.20 61.03
C ASP A 360 -39.96 26.03 61.35
N HIS A 361 -39.24 26.25 62.47
CA HIS A 361 -38.87 25.32 63.58
C HIS A 361 -38.07 24.02 63.27
N ASP A 362 -37.05 23.62 64.05
CA ASP A 362 -36.81 23.86 65.49
C ASP A 362 -35.31 24.01 65.88
N GLU A 363 -35.06 24.28 67.16
CA GLU A 363 -33.72 24.31 67.79
C GLU A 363 -33.02 22.92 67.75
N ILE A 364 -31.70 22.80 67.89
CA ILE A 364 -30.98 22.79 69.18
C ILE A 364 -29.50 23.18 68.97
N SER A 365 -28.98 24.04 69.85
CA SER A 365 -27.54 24.36 69.95
C SER A 365 -26.90 23.67 71.15
N ILE A 366 -25.77 22.97 70.98
CA ILE A 366 -24.77 22.75 72.04
C ILE A 366 -23.33 22.87 71.46
N SER A 367 -22.45 23.51 72.23
CA SER A 367 -21.02 23.79 72.01
C SER A 367 -20.14 22.54 71.76
N SER A 368 -18.90 22.62 71.24
CA SER A 368 -17.76 23.35 71.85
C SER A 368 -16.52 23.51 70.95
N ALA A 369 -15.64 24.40 71.42
CA ALA A 369 -14.26 24.69 71.00
C ALA A 369 -13.42 23.46 70.54
N ASN A 370 -12.49 23.53 69.57
CA ASN A 370 -11.59 24.60 69.07
C ASN A 370 -10.24 24.76 69.83
N THR A 371 -9.15 24.48 69.11
CA THR A 371 -7.74 24.92 69.27
C THR A 371 -6.81 24.33 70.36
N LEU A 372 -5.54 24.15 69.93
CA LEU A 372 -4.28 23.92 70.69
C LEU A 372 -4.13 22.53 71.34
N ASP A 373 -2.94 21.90 71.32
CA ASP A 373 -1.59 22.36 70.91
C ASP A 373 -0.96 21.37 69.89
#